data_AF-A0A290XEK5-F1
#
_entry.id   AF-A0A290XEK5-F1
#
_cell.length_a   1.000
_cell.length_b   1.000
_cell.length_c   1.000
_cell.angle_alpha   90.00
_cell.angle_beta   90.00
_cell.angle_gamma   90.00
#
_symmetry.space_group_name_H-M   'P 1'
#
loop_
_entity.id
_entity.type
_entity.pdbx_description
1 polymer ?
#
loop_
_entity_poly.entity_id
_entity_poly.type
_entity_poly.pdbx_seq_one_letter_code
_entity_poly.pdbx_strand_id
1 'polypeptide(L)' 'MDWTLSLDAQATVAEAVATIRASCPEALEAVVGYAVFGLRVQPSTELHDGDRLELLEALKADPKDARRRRAAASREGRDR' A
#
# COMPACT_ATOMS: atom_id res chain seq x y z
N MET A 1 8.61 10.71 11.03
CA MET A 1 7.33 10.17 11.50
C MET A 1 7.43 8.69 11.35
N ASP A 2 7.59 7.98 12.46
CA ASP A 2 7.63 6.53 12.47
C ASP A 2 6.18 6.07 12.57
N TRP A 3 5.69 5.29 11.60
CA TRP A 3 4.31 4.81 11.61
C TRP A 3 4.30 3.30 11.86
N THR A 4 3.94 2.93 13.08
CA THR A 4 3.74 1.56 13.53
C THR A 4 2.39 1.47 14.23
N LEU A 5 1.63 0.40 13.99
CA LEU A 5 0.42 0.09 14.73
C LEU A 5 0.70 -1.07 15.69
N SER A 6 0.13 -1.00 16.89
CA SER A 6 0.02 -2.14 17.79
C SER A 6 -1.41 -2.67 17.72
N LEU A 7 -1.53 -3.95 17.41
CA LEU A 7 -2.79 -4.66 17.21
C LEU A 7 -2.76 -5.95 18.03
N ASP A 8 -3.93 -6.57 18.22
CA ASP A 8 -4.00 -7.92 18.78
C ASP A 8 -3.32 -8.95 17.87
N ALA A 9 -2.81 -10.03 18.45
CA ALA A 9 -2.00 -11.04 17.75
C ALA A 9 -2.70 -11.77 16.59
N GLN A 10 -4.02 -11.63 16.47
CA GLN A 10 -4.85 -12.24 15.43
C GLN A 10 -5.62 -11.18 14.63
N ALA A 11 -5.18 -9.92 14.70
CA ALA A 11 -5.86 -8.83 14.03
C ALA A 11 -5.85 -9.03 12.52
N THR A 12 -6.95 -8.65 11.90
CA THR A 12 -7.15 -8.66 10.47
C THR A 12 -6.82 -7.31 9.85
N VAL A 13 -6.66 -7.29 8.52
CA VAL A 13 -6.57 -6.04 7.75
C VAL A 13 -7.74 -5.10 8.06
N ALA A 14 -8.95 -5.62 8.23
CA ALA A 14 -10.13 -4.83 8.58
C ALA A 14 -9.97 -4.12 9.94
N GLU A 15 -9.42 -4.79 10.95
CA GLU A 15 -9.20 -4.22 12.28
C GLU A 15 -8.06 -3.19 12.28
N ALA A 16 -7.00 -3.44 11.51
CA ALA A 16 -5.95 -2.44 11.27
C ALA A 16 -6.54 -1.18 10.62
N VAL A 17 -7.35 -1.34 9.57
CA VAL A 17 -8.01 -0.22 8.88
C VAL A 17 -8.99 0.50 9.80
N ALA A 18 -9.73 -0.21 10.65
CA ALA A 18 -10.62 0.41 11.63
C ALA A 18 -9.84 1.27 12.63
N THR A 19 -8.69 0.76 13.10
CA THR A 19 -7.78 1.50 13.99
C THR A 19 -7.25 2.77 13.31
N ILE A 20 -6.76 2.64 12.07
CA ILE A 20 -6.28 3.79 11.28
C ILE A 20 -7.40 4.81 11.07
N ARG A 21 -8.62 4.35 10.74
CA ARG A 21 -9.78 5.24 10.52
C ARG A 21 -10.12 6.07 11.74
N ALA A 22 -9.96 5.52 12.94
CA ALA A 22 -10.22 6.22 14.19
C ALA A 22 -9.16 7.29 14.49
N SER A 23 -7.89 7.07 14.12
CA SER A 23 -6.78 7.99 14.41
C SER A 23 -6.42 8.96 13.29
N CYS A 24 -6.61 8.56 12.04
CA CYS A 24 -6.14 9.26 10.83
C CYS A 24 -7.00 8.84 9.62
N PRO A 25 -8.27 9.28 9.56
CA PRO A 25 -9.18 8.92 8.47
C PRO A 25 -8.70 9.37 7.08
N GLU A 26 -7.93 10.45 6.99
CA GLU A 26 -7.35 10.99 5.77
C GLU A 26 -6.38 10.02 5.08
N ALA A 27 -5.71 9.14 5.85
CA ALA A 27 -4.84 8.11 5.29
C ALA A 27 -5.60 7.06 4.45
N LEU A 28 -6.93 6.99 4.60
CA LEU A 28 -7.79 6.01 3.93
C LEU A 28 -8.58 6.59 2.76
N GLU A 29 -8.50 7.90 2.49
CA GLU A 29 -9.41 8.59 1.56
C GLU A 29 -9.27 8.11 0.11
N ALA A 30 -8.04 7.84 -0.34
CA ALA A 30 -7.74 7.39 -1.71
C ALA A 30 -7.51 5.88 -1.83
N VAL A 31 -7.75 5.12 -0.75
CA VAL A 31 -7.41 3.70 -0.68
C VAL A 31 -8.45 2.85 -1.40
N VAL A 32 -8.01 2.08 -2.39
CA VAL A 32 -8.84 1.18 -3.19
C VAL A 32 -8.44 -0.29 -3.03
N GLY A 33 -7.44 -0.58 -2.19
CA GLY A 33 -7.03 -1.95 -1.89
C GLY A 33 -5.89 -2.01 -0.87
N TYR A 34 -5.56 -3.24 -0.48
CA TYR A 34 -4.56 -3.52 0.54
C TYR A 34 -3.54 -4.53 0.02
N ALA A 35 -2.30 -4.42 0.49
CA ALA A 35 -1.28 -5.42 0.27
C ALA A 35 -0.43 -5.64 1.52
N VAL A 36 0.14 -6.84 1.65
CA VAL A 36 1.22 -7.13 2.59
C VAL A 36 2.43 -7.52 1.77
N PHE A 37 3.54 -6.78 1.94
CA PHE A 37 4.78 -6.98 1.16
C PHE A 37 4.54 -7.06 -0.36
N GLY A 38 3.71 -6.19 -0.91
CA GLY A 38 3.36 -6.14 -2.34
C GLY A 38 2.38 -7.22 -2.82
N LEU A 39 1.91 -8.12 -1.95
CA LEU A 39 0.90 -9.14 -2.27
C LEU A 39 -0.49 -8.63 -1.87
N ARG A 40 -1.44 -8.63 -2.79
CA ARG A 40 -2.81 -8.18 -2.51
C ARG A 40 -3.46 -9.07 -1.45
N VAL A 41 -4.05 -8.44 -0.44
CA VAL A 41 -4.75 -9.11 0.66
C VAL A 41 -6.20 -8.64 0.74
N GLN A 42 -7.04 -9.45 1.40
CA GLN A 42 -8.44 -9.12 1.64
C GLN A 42 -8.60 -8.50 3.04
N PRO A 43 -9.71 -7.78 3.30
CA PRO A 43 -9.98 -7.25 4.65
C PRO A 43 -9.98 -8.32 5.74
N SER A 44 -10.35 -9.56 5.42
CA SER A 44 -10.36 -10.69 6.36
C SER A 44 -9.01 -11.38 6.53
N THR A 45 -7.95 -10.93 5.85
CA THR A 45 -6.62 -11.53 6.00
C THR A 45 -6.05 -11.19 7.37
N GLU A 46 -5.61 -12.21 8.11
CA GLU A 46 -4.89 -12.06 9.38
C GLU A 46 -3.51 -11.44 9.15
N LEU A 47 -3.14 -10.50 10.00
CA LEU A 47 -1.84 -9.84 10.04
C LEU A 47 -0.97 -10.49 11.12
N HIS A 48 0.32 -10.55 10.84
CA HIS A 48 1.33 -11.07 11.76
C HIS A 48 2.27 -9.95 12.21
N ASP A 49 2.98 -10.18 13.31
CA ASP A 49 3.98 -9.24 13.78
C ASP A 49 5.05 -8.99 12.70
N GLY A 50 5.38 -7.72 12.50
CA GLY A 50 6.29 -7.26 11.44
C GLY A 50 5.69 -7.15 10.04
N ASP A 51 4.42 -7.53 9.82
CA ASP A 51 3.77 -7.32 8.52
C ASP A 51 3.74 -5.83 8.16
N ARG A 52 4.16 -5.51 6.93
CA ARG A 52 3.97 -4.18 6.37
C ARG A 52 2.69 -4.15 5.55
N LEU A 53 1.63 -3.61 6.15
CA LEU A 53 0.38 -3.31 5.47
C LEU A 53 0.53 -2.06 4.58
N GLU A 54 0.24 -2.21 3.30
CA GLU A 54 0.34 -1.19 2.27
C GLU A 54 -1.08 -0.75 1.86
N LEU A 55 -1.35 0.56 1.95
CA LEU A 55 -2.61 1.19 1.55
C LEU A 55 -2.51 1.61 0.07
N LEU A 56 -3.22 0.93 -0.82
CA LEU A 56 -3.05 1.09 -2.27
C LEU A 56 -4.02 2.13 -2.84
N GLU A 57 -3.50 3.10 -3.59
CA GLU A 57 -4.29 4.04 -4.41
C GLU A 57 -4.66 3.46 -5.78
N ALA A 58 -5.64 4.09 -6.43
CA ALA A 58 -5.94 3.83 -7.83
C ALA A 58 -4.74 4.15 -8.74
N LEU A 59 -4.60 3.38 -9.82
CA LEU A 59 -3.55 3.63 -10.81
C LEU A 59 -3.80 4.97 -11.51
N LYS A 60 -2.79 5.84 -11.51
CA LYS A 60 -2.83 7.18 -12.15
C LYS A 60 -2.62 7.12 -13.67
N ALA A 61 -2.14 5.99 -14.19
CA ALA A 61 -1.90 5.77 -15.60
C ALA A 61 -1.97 4.27 -15.93
N ASP A 62 -2.19 3.96 -17.21
CA ASP A 62 -2.06 2.58 -17.69
C ASP A 62 -0.66 2.01 -17.36
N PRO A 63 -0.56 0.80 -16.79
CA PRO A 63 0.72 0.22 -16.39
C PRO A 63 1.73 0.06 -17.53
N LYS A 64 1.26 -0.25 -18.75
CA LYS A 64 2.12 -0.44 -19.91
C LYS A 64 2.69 0.90 -20.36
N ASP A 65 1.88 1.96 -20.36
CA ASP A 65 2.35 3.31 -20.64
C ASP A 65 3.32 3.80 -19.59
N ALA A 66 3.02 3.62 -18.30
CA ALA A 66 3.91 3.97 -17.19
C ALA A 66 5.25 3.23 -17.29
N ARG A 67 5.23 1.94 -17.65
CA ARG A 67 6.44 1.15 -17.91
C ARG A 67 7.22 1.68 -19.10
N ARG A 68 6.56 2.01 -20.23
CA ARG A 68 7.21 2.57 -21.42
C ARG A 68 7.91 3.89 -21.11
N ARG A 69 7.27 4.78 -20.34
CA ARG A 69 7.86 6.04 -19.89
C ARG A 69 9.10 5.81 -19.02
N ARG A 70 9.04 4.90 -18.03
CA ARG A 70 10.20 4.55 -17.18
C ARG A 70 11.38 4.00 -17.97
N ALA A 71 11.11 3.12 -18.94
CA ALA A 71 12.16 2.55 -19.79
C ALA A 71 12.83 3.60 -20.68
N ALA A 72 12.06 4.54 -21.25
CA ALA A 72 12.60 5.63 -22.05
C ALA A 72 13.49 6.57 -21.22
N ALA A 73 13.04 6.98 -20.03
CA ALA A 73 13.82 7.82 -19.12
C ALA A 73 15.15 7.17 -18.68
N SER A 74 15.16 5.85 -18.51
CA SER A 74 16.38 5.09 -18.15
C SER A 74 17.40 5.01 -19.28
N ARG A 75 16.98 5.16 -20.54
CA ARG A 75 17.88 5.23 -21.71
C ARG A 75 18.48 6.61 -21.82
N GLU A 76 17.66 7.65 -21.69
CA GLU A 76 18.10 9.04 -21.81
C GLU A 76 19.10 9.45 -20.72
N GLY A 77 18.97 8.91 -19.50
CA GLY A 77 19.96 9.13 -18.43
C GLY A 77 21.27 8.33 -18.57
N ARG A 78 21.33 7.34 -19.48
CA ARG A 78 22.55 6.59 -19.81
C ARG A 78 23.35 7.27 -20.92
N ASP A 79 22.68 8.06 -21.76
CA ASP A 79 23.25 8.77 -22.90
C ASP A 79 23.73 10.20 -22.54
N ARG A 80 23.61 10.61 -21.27
CA ARG A 80 24.16 11.87 -20.71
C ARG A 80 25.37 11.57 -19.83
#